data_AF-A0A0M9BNX6-F1
#
_entry.id   AF-A0A0M9BNX6-F1
#
_cell.length_a   1.000
_cell.length_b   1.000
_cell.length_c   1.000
_cell.angle_alpha   90.00
_cell.angle_beta   90.00
_cell.angle_gamma   90.00
#
_symmetry.space_group_name_H-M   'P 1'
#
loop_
_entity.id
_entity.type
_entity.pdbx_description
1 polymer ?
#
loop_
_entity_poly.entity_id
_entity_poly.type
_entity_poly.pdbx_seq_one_letter_code
_entity_poly.pdbx_strand_id
1 'polypeptide(L)'
;MLEGSLYPIMNYAALVKYNSEIKEDISSYINIMTQETKNLPADDGALVIGYQEILLRALSQERFLELYPKSNRAKQVRDLLNSYTLYTFYGLNNTPLFDYDTNKMVANAQRGYNGVLQRLVSVDSEFLTKLDAFMDVVKEAKYEKTAAVVKWLEQNVPTGADAAIK
;
A
#
# COMPACT_ATOMS: atom_id res chain seq x y z
N MET A 1 18.35 -16.65 16.16
CA MET A 1 18.40 -18.01 15.59
C MET A 1 18.13 -17.85 14.10
N LEU A 2 18.93 -18.38 13.18
CA LEU A 2 18.68 -18.13 11.74
C LEU A 2 17.93 -19.31 11.11
N GLU A 3 16.60 -19.25 11.20
CA GLU A 3 15.70 -19.93 10.28
C GLU A 3 16.02 -19.44 8.84
N GLY A 4 16.68 -20.29 8.05
CA GLY A 4 17.25 -19.91 6.76
C GLY A 4 16.44 -20.42 5.58
N SER A 5 15.38 -19.71 5.19
CA SER A 5 14.75 -19.86 3.87
C SER A 5 15.39 -18.89 2.88
N LEU A 6 15.88 -19.39 1.75
CA LEU A 6 16.38 -18.56 0.65
C LEU A 6 15.25 -18.32 -0.36
N TYR A 7 14.84 -17.06 -0.51
CA TYR A 7 13.87 -16.65 -1.51
C TYR A 7 14.56 -15.85 -2.62
N PRO A 8 14.59 -16.33 -3.88
CA PRO A 8 15.18 -15.58 -4.97
C PRO A 8 14.35 -14.32 -5.28
N ILE A 9 15.00 -13.15 -5.27
CA ILE A 9 14.39 -11.90 -5.71
C ILE A 9 14.81 -11.64 -7.16
N MET A 10 13.82 -11.49 -8.04
CA MET A 10 14.08 -11.20 -9.46
C MET A 10 14.67 -9.80 -9.63
N ASN A 11 15.76 -9.68 -10.38
CA ASN A 11 16.36 -8.39 -10.72
C ASN A 11 15.58 -7.71 -11.87
N TYR A 12 14.44 -7.08 -11.56
CA TYR A 12 13.66 -6.34 -12.55
C TYR A 12 14.39 -5.12 -13.12
N ALA A 13 15.32 -4.52 -12.36
CA ALA A 13 16.11 -3.40 -12.84
C ALA A 13 16.92 -3.74 -14.10
N ALA A 14 17.39 -4.99 -14.23
CA ALA A 14 18.10 -5.46 -15.42
C ALA A 14 17.23 -5.51 -16.68
N LEU A 15 15.89 -5.52 -16.54
CA LEU A 15 14.94 -5.57 -17.64
C LEU A 15 14.51 -4.20 -18.16
N VAL A 16 14.76 -3.12 -17.40
CA VAL A 16 14.37 -1.74 -17.74
C VAL A 16 14.91 -1.30 -19.11
N LYS A 17 16.08 -1.82 -19.52
CA LYS A 17 16.69 -1.52 -20.83
C LYS A 17 15.82 -1.91 -22.03
N TYR A 18 14.83 -2.80 -21.84
CA TYR A 18 13.92 -3.25 -22.90
C TYR A 18 12.61 -2.45 -22.94
N ASN A 19 12.41 -1.45 -22.07
CA ASN A 19 11.15 -0.73 -21.93
C ASN A 19 10.64 -0.09 -23.24
N SER A 20 11.53 0.26 -24.18
CA SER A 20 11.19 0.82 -25.49
C SER A 20 10.85 -0.22 -26.56
N GLU A 21 11.12 -1.51 -26.31
CA GLU A 21 10.98 -2.61 -27.27
C GLU A 21 9.80 -3.53 -26.94
N ILE A 22 9.12 -3.29 -25.82
CA ILE A 22 8.03 -4.12 -25.31
C ILE A 22 6.74 -3.31 -25.21
N LYS A 23 5.62 -4.00 -25.02
CA LYS A 23 4.32 -3.35 -24.83
C LYS A 23 4.35 -2.47 -23.58
N GLU A 24 3.64 -1.34 -23.64
CA GLU A 24 3.61 -0.33 -22.58
C GLU A 24 3.15 -0.92 -21.23
N ASP A 25 2.20 -1.86 -21.24
CA ASP A 25 1.75 -2.53 -20.02
C ASP A 25 2.89 -3.33 -19.38
N ILE A 26 3.66 -4.08 -20.17
CA ILE A 26 4.80 -4.85 -19.63
C ILE A 26 5.92 -3.91 -19.15
N SER A 27 6.18 -2.82 -19.86
CA SER A 27 7.12 -1.76 -19.43
C SER A 27 6.70 -1.14 -18.10
N SER A 28 5.43 -0.76 -17.96
CA SER A 28 4.88 -0.21 -16.72
C SER A 28 4.96 -1.21 -15.56
N TYR A 29 4.67 -2.49 -15.82
CA TYR A 29 4.80 -3.55 -14.82
C TYR A 29 6.27 -3.75 -14.37
N ILE A 30 7.23 -3.75 -15.29
CA ILE A 30 8.67 -3.85 -14.96
C ILE A 30 9.10 -2.68 -14.08
N ASN A 31 8.62 -1.46 -14.35
CA ASN A 31 8.94 -0.29 -13.55
C ASN A 31 8.39 -0.40 -12.11
N ILE A 32 7.15 -0.88 -11.94
CA ILE A 32 6.58 -1.18 -10.62
C ILE A 32 7.46 -2.21 -9.89
N MET A 33 7.70 -3.35 -10.53
CA MET A 33 8.45 -4.44 -9.89
C MET A 33 9.92 -4.10 -9.63
N THR A 34 10.50 -3.16 -10.39
CA THR A 34 11.83 -2.62 -10.11
C THR A 34 11.86 -1.90 -8.77
N GLN A 35 10.82 -1.14 -8.41
CA GLN A 35 10.73 -0.53 -7.07
C GLN A 35 10.54 -1.60 -5.99
N GLU A 36 9.64 -2.56 -6.22
CA GLU A 36 9.35 -3.64 -5.26
C GLU A 36 10.60 -4.48 -4.92
N THR A 37 11.45 -4.76 -5.91
CA THR A 37 12.62 -5.62 -5.74
C THR A 37 13.89 -4.88 -5.34
N LYS A 38 13.99 -3.58 -5.65
CA LYS A 38 15.11 -2.73 -5.21
C LYS A 38 15.01 -2.37 -3.73
N ASN A 39 13.81 -2.14 -3.24
CA ASN A 39 13.55 -1.75 -1.87
C ASN A 39 12.27 -2.45 -1.40
N LEU A 40 12.45 -3.57 -0.70
CA LEU A 40 11.34 -4.39 -0.21
C LEU A 40 10.42 -3.54 0.69
N PRO A 41 9.09 -3.63 0.56
CA PRO A 41 8.19 -2.84 1.41
C PRO A 41 8.11 -3.36 2.84
N ALA A 42 8.37 -4.65 3.04
CA ALA A 42 8.27 -5.32 4.31
C ALA A 42 9.34 -6.40 4.48
N ASP A 43 9.80 -6.57 5.71
CA ASP A 43 10.70 -7.65 6.13
C ASP A 43 10.32 -8.10 7.55
N ASP A 44 10.31 -9.40 7.79
CA ASP A 44 9.87 -10.02 9.05
C ASP A 44 8.61 -9.38 9.66
N GLY A 45 7.56 -9.19 8.85
CA GLY A 45 6.29 -8.60 9.30
C GLY A 45 6.37 -7.15 9.76
N ALA A 46 7.45 -6.43 9.45
CA ALA A 46 7.63 -5.00 9.68
C ALA A 46 7.67 -4.24 8.36
N LEU A 47 7.07 -3.04 8.33
CA LEU A 47 7.23 -2.09 7.24
C LEU A 47 8.65 -1.51 7.31
N VAL A 48 9.40 -1.64 6.22
CA VAL A 48 10.78 -1.13 6.14
C VAL A 48 10.90 0.10 5.23
N ILE A 49 9.81 0.47 4.55
CA ILE A 49 9.70 1.70 3.75
C ILE A 49 8.84 2.76 4.45
N GLY A 50 9.02 4.02 4.05
CA GLY A 50 8.28 5.14 4.62
C GLY A 50 6.82 5.20 4.18
N TYR A 51 5.96 5.78 5.02
CA TYR A 51 4.51 5.91 4.74
C TYR A 51 4.19 6.66 3.44
N GLN A 52 4.99 7.67 3.04
CA GLN A 52 4.78 8.33 1.74
C GLN A 52 5.07 7.38 0.57
N GLU A 53 6.09 6.54 0.69
CA GLU A 53 6.47 5.59 -0.35
C GLU A 53 5.40 4.51 -0.53
N ILE A 54 4.77 4.04 0.55
CA ILE A 54 3.61 3.14 0.48
C ILE A 54 2.52 3.72 -0.41
N LEU A 55 2.12 4.98 -0.16
CA LEU A 55 1.05 5.62 -0.93
C LEU A 55 1.43 5.83 -2.40
N LEU A 56 2.66 6.26 -2.67
CA LEU A 56 3.12 6.50 -4.05
C LEU A 56 3.20 5.19 -4.85
N ARG A 57 3.60 4.08 -4.22
CA ARG A 57 3.59 2.76 -4.85
C ARG A 57 2.17 2.26 -5.09
N ALA A 58 1.26 2.42 -4.12
CA ALA A 58 -0.17 2.11 -4.28
C ALA A 58 -0.78 2.87 -5.47
N LEU A 59 -0.50 4.17 -5.60
CA LEU A 59 -0.97 5.00 -6.72
C LEU A 59 -0.43 4.52 -8.08
N SER A 60 0.85 4.12 -8.13
CA SER A 60 1.41 3.54 -9.35
C SER A 60 0.73 2.22 -9.73
N GLN A 61 0.32 1.42 -8.74
CA GLN A 61 -0.37 0.15 -8.96
C GLN A 61 -1.83 0.36 -9.38
N GLU A 62 -2.55 1.30 -8.74
CA GLU A 62 -3.89 1.74 -9.14
C GLU A 62 -3.89 2.24 -10.59
N ARG A 63 -2.97 3.15 -10.92
CA ARG A 63 -2.86 3.70 -12.26
C ARG A 63 -2.60 2.64 -13.34
N PHE A 64 -1.80 1.62 -13.02
CA PHE A 64 -1.59 0.49 -13.91
C PHE A 64 -2.90 -0.26 -14.20
N LEU A 65 -3.73 -0.49 -13.17
CA LEU A 65 -4.97 -1.23 -13.32
C LEU A 65 -6.03 -0.45 -14.11
N GLU A 66 -6.03 0.88 -14.00
CA GLU A 66 -6.86 1.77 -14.82
C GLU A 66 -6.44 1.76 -16.29
N LEU A 67 -5.14 1.91 -16.57
CA LEU A 67 -4.62 2.01 -17.93
C LEU A 67 -4.60 0.66 -18.66
N TYR A 68 -4.32 -0.43 -17.93
CA TYR A 68 -4.07 -1.75 -18.51
C TYR A 68 -4.93 -2.85 -17.87
N PRO A 69 -6.27 -2.70 -17.80
CA PRO A 69 -7.15 -3.66 -17.11
C PRO A 69 -7.13 -5.07 -17.72
N LYS A 70 -6.73 -5.19 -19.00
CA LYS A 70 -6.63 -6.45 -19.74
C LYS A 70 -5.21 -7.02 -19.81
N SER A 71 -4.23 -6.38 -19.17
CA SER A 71 -2.86 -6.91 -19.14
C SER A 71 -2.85 -8.28 -18.46
N ASN A 72 -1.99 -9.19 -18.95
CA ASN A 72 -1.75 -10.46 -18.26
C ASN A 72 -1.07 -10.28 -16.88
N ARG A 73 -0.63 -9.05 -16.54
CA ARG A 73 -0.09 -8.68 -15.23
C ARG A 73 -1.11 -8.03 -14.29
N ALA A 74 -2.31 -7.72 -14.76
CA ALA A 74 -3.32 -7.02 -13.96
C ALA A 74 -3.68 -7.75 -12.67
N LYS A 75 -3.73 -9.08 -12.66
CA LYS A 75 -3.95 -9.83 -11.41
C LYS A 75 -2.85 -9.56 -10.38
N GLN A 76 -1.58 -9.65 -10.79
CA GLN A 76 -0.45 -9.49 -9.90
C GLN A 76 -0.34 -8.07 -9.33
N VAL A 77 -0.60 -7.05 -10.15
CA VAL A 77 -0.61 -5.66 -9.69
C VAL A 77 -1.79 -5.38 -8.76
N ARG A 78 -2.94 -6.03 -8.98
CA ARG A 78 -4.08 -5.96 -8.06
C ARG A 78 -3.75 -6.60 -6.71
N ASP A 79 -3.06 -7.73 -6.71
CA ASP A 79 -2.62 -8.38 -5.48
C ASP A 79 -1.65 -7.47 -4.70
N LEU A 80 -0.72 -6.79 -5.39
CA LEU A 80 0.12 -5.74 -4.78
C LEU A 80 -0.71 -4.60 -4.19
N LEU A 81 -1.64 -4.02 -4.96
CA LEU A 81 -2.48 -2.92 -4.49
C LEU A 81 -3.30 -3.31 -3.26
N ASN A 82 -3.80 -4.55 -3.20
CA ASN A 82 -4.48 -5.07 -2.01
C ASN A 82 -3.54 -5.12 -0.80
N SER A 83 -2.30 -5.59 -0.96
CA SER A 83 -1.31 -5.57 0.13
C SER A 83 -0.99 -4.15 0.58
N TYR A 84 -0.74 -3.23 -0.34
CA TYR A 84 -0.45 -1.82 -0.02
C TYR A 84 -1.64 -1.09 0.61
N THR A 85 -2.86 -1.50 0.25
CA THR A 85 -4.09 -1.05 0.94
C THR A 85 -4.06 -1.52 2.40
N LEU A 86 -3.80 -2.80 2.66
CA LEU A 86 -3.70 -3.29 4.04
C LEU A 86 -2.57 -2.60 4.83
N TYR A 87 -1.40 -2.41 4.22
CA TYR A 87 -0.28 -1.70 4.87
C TYR A 87 -0.64 -0.26 5.23
N THR A 88 -1.45 0.39 4.40
CA THR A 88 -1.87 1.78 4.61
C THR A 88 -2.88 1.91 5.75
N PHE A 89 -3.84 0.99 5.85
CA PHE A 89 -4.96 1.15 6.78
C PHE A 89 -4.78 0.38 8.09
N TYR A 90 -3.93 -0.65 8.12
CA TYR A 90 -3.66 -1.47 9.30
C TYR A 90 -2.20 -1.48 9.73
N GLY A 91 -1.27 -1.22 8.80
CA GLY A 91 0.16 -1.49 9.02
C GLY A 91 0.46 -2.98 8.91
N LEU A 92 1.51 -3.42 9.61
CA LEU A 92 1.90 -4.82 9.73
C LEU A 92 2.04 -5.22 11.20
N ASN A 93 2.14 -6.52 11.50
CA ASN A 93 2.18 -7.02 12.87
C ASN A 93 3.31 -6.38 13.72
N ASN A 94 4.50 -6.21 13.16
CA ASN A 94 5.64 -5.65 13.90
C ASN A 94 5.74 -4.12 13.78
N THR A 95 4.92 -3.52 12.90
CA THR A 95 4.83 -2.06 12.71
C THR A 95 3.36 -1.69 12.45
N PRO A 96 2.48 -1.85 13.46
CA PRO A 96 1.07 -1.58 13.27
C PRO A 96 0.85 -0.09 13.04
N LEU A 97 -0.21 0.26 12.31
CA LEU A 97 -0.55 1.67 12.09
C LEU A 97 -0.95 2.35 13.41
N PHE A 98 -1.61 1.61 14.28
CA PHE A 98 -1.94 2.03 15.64
C PHE A 98 -1.08 1.25 16.62
N ASP A 99 -0.33 1.97 17.43
CA ASP A 99 0.55 1.40 18.45
C ASP A 99 -0.24 0.53 19.43
N TYR A 100 0.29 -0.64 19.79
CA TYR A 100 -0.44 -1.63 20.58
C TYR A 100 -0.71 -1.17 22.02
N ASP A 101 0.20 -0.38 22.60
CA ASP A 101 0.09 0.04 24.01
C ASP A 101 -0.79 1.29 24.15
N THR A 102 -0.62 2.24 23.23
CA THR A 102 -1.27 3.55 23.33
C THR A 102 -2.53 3.66 22.48
N ASN A 103 -2.77 2.72 21.56
CA ASN A 103 -3.80 2.81 20.53
C ASN A 103 -3.71 4.08 19.66
N LYS A 104 -2.56 4.75 19.65
CA LYS A 104 -2.34 5.98 18.88
C LYS A 104 -1.81 5.65 17.50
N MET A 105 -2.34 6.34 16.49
CA MET A 105 -1.81 6.27 15.14
C MET A 105 -0.36 6.77 15.12
N VAL A 106 0.53 6.04 14.45
CA VAL A 106 1.95 6.40 14.34
C VAL A 106 2.12 7.81 13.76
N ALA A 107 2.86 8.69 14.45
CA ALA A 107 3.01 10.09 14.06
C ALA A 107 3.67 10.27 12.67
N ASN A 108 4.57 9.36 12.28
CA ASN A 108 5.14 9.34 10.93
C ASN A 108 4.09 9.01 9.85
N ALA A 109 3.11 8.16 10.15
CA ALA A 109 2.00 7.87 9.24
C ALA A 109 1.11 9.10 9.06
N GLN A 110 0.74 9.75 10.16
CA GLN A 110 -0.05 10.99 10.13
C GLN A 110 0.61 12.05 9.24
N ARG A 111 1.92 12.29 9.43
CA ARG A 111 2.68 13.25 8.59
C ARG A 111 2.76 12.80 7.13
N GLY A 112 3.06 11.53 6.90
CA GLY A 112 3.17 10.97 5.56
C GLY A 112 1.87 11.07 4.77
N TYR A 113 0.75 10.67 5.37
CA TYR A 113 -0.54 10.64 4.71
C TYR A 113 -1.05 12.05 4.41
N ASN A 114 -1.04 12.96 5.40
CA ASN A 114 -1.43 14.35 5.16
C ASN A 114 -0.54 15.02 4.09
N GLY A 115 0.77 14.73 4.10
CA GLY A 115 1.69 15.29 3.10
C GLY A 115 1.39 14.83 1.67
N VAL A 116 1.00 13.56 1.49
CA VAL A 116 0.60 13.04 0.17
C VAL A 116 -0.76 13.59 -0.24
N LEU A 117 -1.76 13.56 0.64
CA LEU A 117 -3.10 14.11 0.37
C LEU A 117 -3.04 15.59 -0.02
N GLN A 118 -2.24 16.39 0.68
CA GLN A 118 -2.05 17.80 0.33
C GLN A 118 -1.37 17.98 -1.04
N ARG A 119 -0.33 17.18 -1.33
CA ARG A 119 0.44 17.30 -2.58
C ARG A 119 -0.34 16.81 -3.80
N LEU A 120 -1.22 15.84 -3.61
CA LEU A 120 -1.93 15.14 -4.68
C LEU A 120 -3.45 15.40 -4.67
N VAL A 121 -3.89 16.53 -4.08
CA VAL A 121 -5.31 16.90 -3.95
C VAL A 121 -6.08 16.93 -5.27
N SER A 122 -5.40 17.16 -6.40
CA SER A 122 -6.00 17.20 -7.74
C SER A 122 -5.92 15.88 -8.50
N VAL A 123 -5.33 14.83 -7.91
CA VAL A 123 -5.23 13.51 -8.53
C VAL A 123 -6.53 12.76 -8.27
N ASP A 124 -7.23 12.39 -9.34
CA ASP A 124 -8.37 11.48 -9.26
C ASP A 124 -7.86 10.07 -8.95
N SER A 125 -8.25 9.53 -7.79
CA SER A 125 -7.78 8.25 -7.26
C SER A 125 -8.77 7.75 -6.21
N GLU A 126 -9.31 6.54 -6.41
CA GLU A 126 -10.18 5.90 -5.44
C GLU A 126 -9.42 5.60 -4.14
N PHE A 127 -8.15 5.21 -4.26
CA PHE A 127 -7.25 4.97 -3.14
C PHE A 127 -7.02 6.21 -2.28
N LEU A 128 -6.71 7.36 -2.89
CA LEU A 128 -6.53 8.62 -2.16
C LEU A 128 -7.84 9.12 -1.55
N THR A 129 -8.96 9.00 -2.27
CA THR A 129 -10.29 9.35 -1.75
C THR A 129 -10.61 8.54 -0.48
N LYS A 130 -10.32 7.24 -0.50
CA LYS A 130 -10.48 6.37 0.67
C LYS A 130 -9.54 6.75 1.81
N LEU A 131 -8.29 7.09 1.51
CA LEU A 131 -7.32 7.55 2.50
C LEU A 131 -7.76 8.86 3.15
N ASP A 132 -8.28 9.82 2.39
CA ASP A 132 -8.75 11.10 2.90
C ASP A 132 -9.92 10.91 3.87
N ALA A 133 -10.91 10.12 3.48
CA ALA A 133 -12.03 9.75 4.34
C ALA A 133 -11.59 9.04 5.64
N PHE A 134 -10.60 8.15 5.57
CA PHE A 134 -10.00 7.55 6.77
C PHE A 134 -9.32 8.60 7.66
N MET A 135 -8.55 9.50 7.04
CA MET A 135 -7.81 10.54 7.74
C MET A 135 -8.74 11.50 8.49
N ASP A 136 -9.94 11.75 7.97
CA ASP A 136 -10.97 12.53 8.68
C ASP A 136 -11.48 11.80 9.93
N VAL A 137 -11.81 10.51 9.82
CA VAL A 137 -12.28 9.70 10.96
C VAL A 137 -11.22 9.63 12.07
N VAL A 138 -9.95 9.44 11.72
CA VAL A 138 -8.88 9.41 12.74
C VAL A 138 -8.59 10.80 13.32
N LYS A 139 -8.74 11.89 12.55
CA LYS A 139 -8.63 13.26 13.08
C LYS A 139 -9.72 13.55 14.10
N GLU A 140 -10.97 13.22 13.80
CA GLU A 140 -12.09 13.35 14.74
C GLU A 140 -11.85 12.53 16.01
N ALA A 141 -11.30 11.33 15.86
CA ALA A 141 -10.92 10.46 16.96
C ALA A 141 -9.60 10.85 17.67
N LYS A 142 -9.03 12.03 17.38
CA LYS A 142 -7.75 12.51 17.95
C LYS A 142 -6.60 11.48 17.81
N TYR A 143 -6.59 10.81 16.66
CA TYR A 143 -5.67 9.76 16.25
C TYR A 143 -5.65 8.53 17.17
N GLU A 144 -6.73 8.28 17.91
CA GLU A 144 -6.92 7.06 18.71
C GLU A 144 -7.72 6.01 17.95
N LYS A 145 -7.36 4.74 18.12
CA LYS A 145 -8.11 3.58 17.58
C LYS A 145 -9.41 3.37 18.36
N THR A 146 -10.37 4.27 18.17
CA THR A 146 -11.70 4.18 18.79
C THR A 146 -12.60 3.18 18.06
N ALA A 147 -13.76 2.85 18.65
CA ALA A 147 -14.76 2.01 18.00
C ALA A 147 -15.24 2.56 16.64
N ALA A 148 -15.26 3.89 16.47
CA ALA A 148 -15.62 4.51 15.19
C ALA A 148 -14.56 4.24 14.12
N VAL A 149 -13.28 4.34 14.47
CA VAL A 149 -12.16 4.02 13.57
C VAL A 149 -12.18 2.55 13.18
N VAL A 150 -12.37 1.64 14.15
CA VAL A 150 -12.45 0.19 13.91
C VAL A 150 -13.62 -0.13 12.97
N LYS A 151 -14.82 0.39 13.26
CA LYS A 151 -15.99 0.19 12.42
C LYS A 151 -15.78 0.71 11.00
N TRP A 152 -15.15 1.87 10.84
CA TRP A 152 -14.85 2.41 9.52
C TRP A 152 -13.90 1.47 8.74
N LEU A 153 -12.86 0.96 9.39
CA LEU A 153 -11.90 0.03 8.79
C LEU A 153 -12.59 -1.26 8.33
N GLU A 154 -13.38 -1.90 9.19
CA GLU A 154 -14.14 -3.11 8.87
C GLU A 154 -15.07 -2.94 7.67
N GLN A 155 -15.70 -1.76 7.55
CA GLN A 155 -16.64 -1.46 6.47
C GLN A 155 -15.97 -1.14 5.13
N ASN A 156 -14.82 -0.46 5.15
CA ASN A 156 -14.21 0.13 3.94
C ASN A 156 -12.93 -0.58 3.47
N VAL A 157 -12.31 -1.36 4.37
CA VAL A 157 -11.08 -2.10 4.14
C VAL A 157 -11.18 -3.50 4.77
N PRO A 158 -12.20 -4.31 4.40
CA PRO A 158 -12.40 -5.61 5.02
C PRO A 158 -11.16 -6.49 4.85
N THR A 159 -10.71 -7.08 5.95
CA THR A 159 -9.69 -8.14 5.89
C THR A 159 -10.39 -9.46 5.55
N GLY A 160 -9.68 -10.41 4.93
CA GLY A 160 -10.26 -11.69 4.51
C GLY A 160 -10.92 -12.53 5.63
N ALA A 161 -10.77 -12.15 6.90
CA ALA A 161 -11.53 -12.71 8.01
C ALA A 161 -13.00 -12.27 8.04
N ASP A 162 -13.30 -11.04 7.58
CA ASP A 162 -14.64 -10.43 7.62
C ASP A 162 -15.40 -10.57 6.29
N ALA A 163 -14.69 -10.83 5.19
CA ALA A 163 -15.29 -11.01 3.86
C ALA A 163 -16.04 -12.36 3.71
N ALA A 164 -15.92 -13.26 4.68
CA ALA A 164 -16.58 -14.58 4.69
C ALA A 164 -18.02 -14.56 5.26
N ILE A 165 -18.56 -13.39 5.64
CA ILE A 165 -19.91 -13.25 6.24
C ILE A 165 -20.90 -12.55 5.27
N LYS A 166 -20.62 -12.49 3.97
CA LYS A 166 -21.59 -12.01 2.97
C LYS A 166 -21.86 -13.05 1.90
#